data_AF-A0A0F9SUE7-F1
#
_entry.id   AF-A0A0F9SUE7-F1
#
_cell.length_a   1.000
_cell.length_b   1.000
_cell.length_c   1.000
_cell.angle_alpha   90.00
_cell.angle_beta   90.00
_cell.angle_gamma   90.00
#
_symmetry.space_group_name_H-M   'P 1'
#
loop_
_entity.id
_entity.type
_entity.pdbx_description
1 polymer ?
#
loop_
_entity_poly.entity_id
_entity_poly.type
_entity_poly.pdbx_seq_one_letter_code
_entity_poly.pdbx_strand_id
1 'polypeptide(L)'
;MCKLNKWGDTRIDPCMRQVIRNLQGLKIRTLACCCGHGKYPMTIIVDIGISKLMPLEIFSNVMIERKKKYYKKDKQGYYYIPETIDQEK
;
A
#
# COMPACT_ATOMS: atom_id res chain seq x y z
N MET A 1 -7.20 2.57 1.08
CA MET A 1 -8.54 2.52 0.44
C MET A 1 -9.00 3.93 0.18
N CYS A 2 -8.83 4.36 -1.06
CA CYS A 2 -9.12 5.71 -1.49
C CYS A 2 -10.60 6.03 -1.38
N LYS A 3 -10.92 7.27 -1.01
CA LYS A 3 -12.30 7.81 -1.06
C LYS A 3 -12.92 7.66 -2.46
N LEU A 4 -12.09 7.59 -3.51
CA LEU A 4 -12.50 7.36 -4.89
C LEU A 4 -12.89 5.88 -5.18
N ASN A 5 -12.61 4.95 -4.26
CA ASN A 5 -13.02 3.56 -4.38
C ASN A 5 -14.48 3.40 -3.95
N LYS A 6 -15.39 3.93 -4.77
CA LYS A 6 -16.85 3.93 -4.52
C LYS A 6 -17.46 2.53 -4.37
N TRP A 7 -16.78 1.51 -4.87
CA TRP A 7 -17.31 0.15 -5.00
C TRP A 7 -16.79 -0.82 -3.94
N GLY A 8 -15.82 -0.42 -3.10
CA GLY A 8 -15.29 -1.29 -2.02
C GLY A 8 -14.59 -2.58 -2.49
N ASP A 9 -14.56 -2.84 -3.80
CA ASP A 9 -14.25 -4.16 -4.35
C ASP A 9 -12.76 -4.49 -4.48
N THR A 10 -11.88 -3.50 -4.31
CA THR A 10 -10.45 -3.69 -4.62
C THR A 10 -9.53 -3.16 -3.52
N ARG A 11 -8.53 -3.99 -3.15
CA ARG A 11 -7.38 -3.59 -2.31
C ARG A 11 -6.42 -2.62 -3.02
N ILE A 12 -6.72 -2.27 -4.27
CA ILE A 12 -5.93 -1.39 -5.11
C ILE A 12 -6.69 -0.07 -5.23
N ASP A 13 -6.09 1.01 -4.73
CA ASP A 13 -6.69 2.33 -4.85
C ASP A 13 -6.80 2.74 -6.35
N PRO A 14 -7.90 3.36 -6.81
CA PRO A 14 -8.07 3.75 -8.22
C PRO A 14 -6.93 4.61 -8.77
N CYS A 15 -6.42 5.53 -7.95
CA CYS A 15 -5.25 6.38 -8.23
C CYS A 15 -3.97 5.56 -8.52
N MET A 16 -3.87 4.34 -7.99
CA MET A 16 -2.68 3.49 -8.11
C MET A 16 -2.78 2.46 -9.23
N ARG A 17 -3.93 2.34 -9.92
CA ARG A 17 -4.18 1.24 -10.89
C ARG A 17 -3.16 1.17 -12.01
N GLN A 18 -2.70 2.30 -12.54
CA GLN A 18 -1.70 2.30 -13.61
C GLN A 18 -0.35 1.82 -13.10
N VAL A 19 0.07 2.30 -11.93
CA VAL A 19 1.32 1.89 -11.29
C VAL A 19 1.30 0.39 -10.96
N ILE A 20 0.20 -0.11 -10.40
CA ILE A 20 0.05 -1.54 -10.09
C ILE A 20 0.04 -2.40 -11.35
N ARG A 21 -0.59 -1.94 -12.45
CA ARG A 21 -0.53 -2.66 -13.73
C ARG A 21 0.89 -2.76 -14.28
N ASN A 22 1.67 -1.69 -14.18
CA ASN A 22 3.07 -1.71 -14.60
C ASN A 22 3.89 -2.70 -13.75
N LEU A 23 3.71 -2.70 -12.43
CA LEU A 23 4.37 -3.65 -11.53
C LEU A 23 4.00 -5.11 -11.82
N GLN A 24 2.73 -5.38 -12.10
CA GLN A 24 2.26 -6.70 -12.50
C GLN A 24 2.90 -7.14 -13.83
N GLY A 25 3.07 -6.23 -14.78
CA GLY A 25 3.80 -6.49 -16.04
C GLY A 25 5.26 -6.89 -15.81
N LEU A 26 5.88 -6.38 -14.74
CA LEU A 26 7.22 -6.77 -14.28
C LEU A 26 7.22 -8.05 -13.42
N LYS A 27 6.10 -8.77 -13.34
CA LYS A 27 5.90 -9.95 -12.48
C LYS A 27 6.07 -9.67 -10.98
N ILE A 28 5.93 -8.41 -10.56
CA ILE A 28 5.97 -8.01 -9.15
C ILE A 28 4.58 -8.13 -8.56
N ARG A 29 4.44 -8.94 -7.50
CA ARG A 29 3.16 -9.15 -6.84
C ARG A 29 2.90 -8.08 -5.78
N THR A 30 1.95 -7.19 -6.05
CA THR A 30 1.48 -6.21 -5.05
C THR A 30 0.53 -6.84 -4.03
N LEU A 31 0.77 -6.58 -2.75
CA LEU A 31 -0.07 -7.02 -1.63
C LEU A 31 -1.05 -5.94 -1.16
N ALA A 32 -0.61 -4.69 -1.14
CA ALA A 32 -1.41 -3.52 -0.77
C ALA A 32 -0.82 -2.25 -1.40
N CYS A 33 -1.65 -1.24 -1.66
CA CYS A 33 -1.17 0.07 -2.09
C CYS A 33 -2.07 1.23 -1.63
N CYS A 34 -1.48 2.39 -1.39
CA CYS A 34 -2.18 3.61 -1.02
C CYS A 34 -1.55 4.80 -1.73
N CYS A 35 -2.36 5.68 -2.33
CA CYS A 35 -1.84 6.93 -2.89
C CYS A 35 -1.67 8.04 -1.83
N GLY A 36 -1.86 7.73 -0.54
CA GLY A 36 -1.66 8.69 0.56
C GLY A 36 -2.72 9.78 0.69
N HIS A 37 -3.54 9.99 -0.34
CA HIS A 37 -4.64 10.96 -0.38
C HIS A 37 -4.19 12.41 -0.10
N GLY A 38 -2.94 12.74 -0.43
CA GLY A 38 -2.32 14.05 -0.16
C GLY A 38 -2.04 14.33 1.32
N LYS A 39 -2.26 13.34 2.20
CA LYS A 39 -2.09 13.47 3.65
C LYS A 39 -1.03 12.53 4.23
N TYR A 40 -0.92 11.33 3.66
CA TYR A 40 0.00 10.29 4.09
C TYR A 40 1.01 9.98 2.98
N PRO A 41 2.16 9.36 3.31
CA PRO A 41 3.08 8.89 2.31
C PRO A 41 2.40 7.94 1.31
N MET A 42 2.83 8.01 0.05
CA MET A 42 2.46 6.99 -0.93
C MET A 42 3.07 5.65 -0.52
N THR A 43 2.33 4.56 -0.71
CA THR A 43 2.76 3.24 -0.25
C THR A 43 2.41 2.17 -1.26
N ILE A 44 3.36 1.29 -1.57
CA ILE A 44 3.15 0.04 -2.32
C ILE A 44 3.91 -1.07 -1.61
N ILE A 45 3.17 -2.03 -1.07
CA ILE A 45 3.72 -3.22 -0.44
C ILE A 45 3.75 -4.33 -1.50
N VAL A 46 4.93 -4.90 -1.72
CA VAL A 46 5.15 -5.99 -2.68
C VAL A 46 5.73 -7.24 -2.01
N ASP A 47 5.38 -8.38 -2.58
CA ASP A 47 6.00 -9.65 -2.28
C ASP A 47 7.24 -9.80 -3.17
N ILE A 48 8.42 -9.80 -2.54
CA ILE A 48 9.72 -9.92 -3.23
C ILE A 48 10.19 -11.37 -3.34
N GLY A 49 9.39 -12.36 -2.91
CA GLY A 49 9.70 -13.78 -3.06
C GLY A 49 10.81 -14.33 -2.15
N ILE A 50 11.61 -13.47 -1.49
CA ILE A 50 12.67 -13.87 -0.54
C ILE A 50 12.07 -14.48 0.72
N SER A 51 11.04 -13.83 1.28
CA SER A 51 10.29 -14.31 2.43
C SER A 51 8.86 -13.81 2.37
N LYS A 52 7.89 -14.74 2.37
CA LYS A 52 6.46 -14.40 2.39
C LYS A 52 6.03 -13.65 3.66
N LEU A 53 6.88 -13.64 4.69
CA LEU A 53 6.64 -12.99 5.98
C LEU A 53 7.10 -11.54 6.02
N MET A 54 8.02 -11.16 5.12
CA MET A 54 8.57 -9.80 5.08
C MET A 54 8.44 -9.20 3.67
N PRO A 55 7.25 -8.70 3.33
CA PRO A 55 7.06 -7.82 2.19
C PRO A 55 7.91 -6.56 2.24
N LEU A 56 8.24 -6.01 1.07
CA LEU A 56 8.93 -4.74 0.91
C LEU A 56 7.93 -3.62 0.62
N GLU A 57 8.08 -2.48 1.28
CA GLU A 57 7.47 -1.22 0.90
C GLU A 57 8.42 -0.46 -0.02
N ILE A 58 8.00 -0.21 -1.27
CA ILE A 58 8.91 0.25 -2.32
C ILE A 58 9.36 1.71 -2.11
N PHE A 59 8.52 2.58 -1.53
CA PHE A 59 8.83 4.00 -1.44
C PHE A 59 9.77 4.35 -0.28
N SER A 60 9.61 3.70 0.87
CA SER A 60 10.49 3.82 2.04
C SER A 60 11.63 2.80 2.03
N ASN A 61 11.57 1.80 1.15
CA ASN A 61 12.53 0.69 1.07
C ASN A 61 12.62 -0.11 2.38
N VAL A 62 11.49 -0.25 3.08
CA VAL A 62 11.41 -0.91 4.39
C VAL A 62 10.68 -2.23 4.30
N MET A 63 11.20 -3.22 5.02
CA MET A 63 10.55 -4.51 5.19
C MET A 63 9.42 -4.38 6.21
N ILE A 64 8.18 -4.58 5.77
CA ILE A 64 6.99 -4.54 6.62
C ILE A 64 6.52 -5.97 6.88
N GLU A 65 6.27 -6.31 8.13
CA GLU A 65 5.72 -7.61 8.51
C GLU A 65 4.39 -7.90 7.78
N ARG A 66 4.22 -9.15 7.32
CA ARG A 66 3.00 -9.58 6.64
C ARG A 66 1.80 -9.60 7.60
N LYS A 67 0.85 -8.66 7.40
CA LYS A 67 -0.39 -8.58 8.18
C LYS A 67 -1.65 -8.94 7.39
N LYS A 68 -2.67 -9.49 8.06
CA LYS A 68 -3.99 -9.75 7.42
C LYS A 68 -4.62 -8.46 6.85
N LYS A 69 -4.43 -7.33 7.52
CA LYS A 69 -4.86 -5.99 7.12
C LYS A 69 -3.72 -5.00 7.36
N TYR A 70 -3.31 -4.26 6.33
CA TYR A 70 -2.31 -3.20 6.45
C TYR A 70 -2.92 -1.84 6.78
N TYR A 71 -4.16 -1.59 6.35
CA TYR A 71 -4.76 -0.27 6.46
C TYR A 71 -5.32 0.01 7.85
N LYS A 72 -5.09 1.23 8.34
CA LYS A 72 -5.78 1.85 9.47
C LYS A 72 -6.58 3.05 8.96
N LYS A 73 -7.74 3.31 9.57
CA LYS A 73 -8.59 4.47 9.24
C LYS A 73 -8.32 5.58 10.26
N ASP A 74 -8.12 6.80 9.79
CA ASP A 74 -7.94 7.98 10.65
C ASP A 74 -9.30 8.57 11.10
N LYS A 75 -9.25 9.61 11.94
CA LYS A 75 -10.45 10.32 12.44
C LYS A 75 -11.24 11.04 11.33
N GLN A 76 -10.61 11.35 10.20
CA GLN A 76 -11.22 12.04 9.05
C GLN A 76 -11.73 11.07 7.98
N GLY A 77 -11.56 9.76 8.21
CA GLY A 77 -11.99 8.67 7.37
C GLY A 77 -11.03 8.27 6.25
N TYR A 78 -9.79 8.76 6.23
CA TYR A 78 -8.75 8.32 5.31
C TYR A 78 -8.11 7.02 5.78
N TYR A 79 -7.90 6.09 4.84
CA TYR A 79 -7.14 4.88 5.10
C TYR A 79 -5.68 5.09 4.76
N TYR A 80 -4.79 4.61 5.61
CA TYR A 80 -3.34 4.71 5.45
C TYR A 80 -2.66 3.47 6.01
N ILE A 81 -1.37 3.31 5.72
CA ILE A 81 -0.53 2.22 6.24
C ILE A 81 0.33 2.84 7.35
N PRO A 82 0.09 2.53 8.64
CA PRO A 82 0.75 3.23 9.74
C PRO A 82 2.27 3.05 9.76
N GLU A 83 2.76 1.89 9.33
CA GLU A 83 4.17 1.54 9.34
C GLU A 83 5.03 2.46 8.45
N THR A 84 4.43 3.20 7.51
CA THR A 84 5.14 4.17 6.66
C THR A 84 5.20 5.58 7.24
N ILE A 85 4.41 5.89 8.26
CA ILE A 85 4.37 7.23 8.89
C ILE A 85 5.34 7.33 10.05
N ASP A 86 5.48 6.25 10.82
CA ASP A 86 6.36 6.21 12.00
C ASP A 86 7.86 6.35 11.65
N GLN A 87 8.19 6.49 10.36
CA GLN A 87 9.57 6.56 9.84
C GLN A 87 10.01 7.96 9.40
N GLU A 88 9.12 8.97 9.40
CA GLU A 88 9.49 10.37 9.15
C GLU A 88 9.89 11.12 10.43
N LYS A 89 10.26 10.40 11.50
CA LYS A 89 10.75 10.98 12.77
C LYS A 89 12.22 10.70 13.02
#